data_AF-A0A7S1UZJ4-F1
#
_entry.id   AF-A0A7S1UZJ4-F1
#
_cell.length_a   1.000
_cell.length_b   1.000
_cell.length_c   1.000
_cell.angle_alpha   90.00
_cell.angle_beta   90.00
_cell.angle_gamma   90.00
#
_symmetry.space_group_name_H-M   'P 1'
#
loop_
_entity.id
_entity.type
_entity.pdbx_description
1 polymer ?
#
loop_
_entity_poly.entity_id
_entity_poly.type
_entity_poly.pdbx_seq_one_letter_code
_entity_poly.pdbx_strand_id
1 'polypeptide(L)'
;GKTLAYLVPILQHLLDESNNTNNSANSAQNSVIEALILLPTRELALQVVKECDKLTSSSASSSNNNNNKLCGIFVGGLAEHKQRRVLTKQRPPIVIGTPGRLWKLMSNG
;
A
#
# COMPACT_ATOMS: atom_id res chain seq x y z
N GLY A 1 -0.47 -10.28 18.20
CA GLY A 1 0.01 -9.68 16.95
C GLY A 1 -0.49 -10.44 15.73
N LYS A 2 -1.77 -10.28 15.35
CA LYS A 2 -2.29 -10.83 14.08
C LYS A 2 -1.89 -9.97 12.89
N THR A 3 -1.93 -8.65 13.06
CA THR A 3 -1.57 -7.65 12.04
C THR A 3 -0.16 -7.86 11.49
N LEU A 4 0.82 -8.02 12.40
CA LEU A 4 2.21 -8.26 12.01
C LEU A 4 2.40 -9.61 11.30
N ALA A 5 1.61 -10.62 11.65
CA ALA A 5 1.75 -11.97 11.09
C ALA A 5 1.52 -12.00 9.57
N TYR A 6 0.73 -11.07 9.02
CA TYR A 6 0.60 -10.90 7.57
C TYR A 6 1.38 -9.70 7.02
N LEU A 7 1.53 -8.59 7.76
CA LEU A 7 2.26 -7.43 7.26
C LEU A 7 3.75 -7.71 7.05
N VAL A 8 4.39 -8.43 7.97
CA VAL A 8 5.83 -8.73 7.87
C VAL A 8 6.16 -9.56 6.63
N PRO A 9 5.51 -10.72 6.36
CA PRO A 9 5.81 -11.47 5.15
C PRO A 9 5.43 -10.73 3.87
N ILE A 10 4.37 -9.90 3.88
CA ILE A 10 4.05 -9.02 2.73
C ILE A 10 5.21 -8.05 2.47
N LEU A 11 5.69 -7.35 3.50
CA LEU A 11 6.80 -6.40 3.35
C LEU A 11 8.08 -7.09 2.88
N GLN A 12 8.38 -8.29 3.40
CA GLN A 12 9.51 -9.09 2.93
C GLN A 12 9.40 -9.40 1.43
N HIS A 13 8.22 -9.84 0.97
CA HIS A 13 8.00 -10.11 -0.45
C HIS A 13 8.23 -8.88 -1.33
N LEU A 14 7.75 -7.69 -0.92
CA LEU A 14 7.99 -6.44 -1.66
C LEU A 14 9.50 -6.09 -1.75
N LEU A 15 10.25 -6.36 -0.69
CA LEU A 15 11.70 -6.12 -0.68
C LEU A 15 12.42 -7.08 -1.64
N ASP A 16 12.02 -8.36 -1.66
CA ASP A 16 12.60 -9.37 -2.54
C ASP A 16 12.32 -9.07 -4.02
N GLU A 17 11.08 -8.68 -4.37
CA GLU A 17 10.71 -8.27 -5.72
C GLU A 17 11.45 -7.01 -6.18
N SER A 18 11.63 -6.03 -5.27
CA SER A 18 12.44 -4.83 -5.53
C SER A 18 13.90 -5.19 -5.82
N ASN A 19 14.50 -6.12 -5.07
CA ASN A 19 15.87 -6.56 -5.30
C ASN A 19 16.03 -7.33 -6.62
N ASN A 20 15.05 -8.16 -6.98
CA ASN A 20 15.06 -8.92 -8.23
C ASN A 20 14.89 -8.02 -9.47
N THR A 21 14.04 -7.00 -9.38
CA THR A 21 13.81 -6.04 -10.48
C THR A 21 15.01 -5.13 -10.73
N ASN A 22 15.76 -4.73 -9.69
CA ASN A 22 16.98 -3.93 -9.85
C ASN A 22 18.09 -4.63 -10.67
N ASN A 23 18.10 -5.97 -10.71
CA ASN A 23 19.07 -6.75 -11.48
C ASN A 23 18.71 -6.89 -12.97
N SER A 24 17.48 -6.51 -13.37
CA SER A 24 17.02 -6.56 -14.76
C SER A 24 16.79 -5.14 -15.25
N ALA A 25 17.77 -4.59 -16.00
CA ALA A 25 17.86 -3.20 -16.45
C ALA A 25 16.66 -2.66 -17.29
N ASN A 26 15.57 -3.42 -17.43
CA ASN A 26 14.42 -3.11 -18.29
C ASN A 26 13.06 -3.05 -17.55
N SER A 27 12.97 -3.16 -16.21
CA SER A 27 11.68 -3.24 -15.50
C SER A 27 11.17 -1.93 -14.86
N ALA A 28 11.63 -0.77 -15.32
CA ALA A 28 11.40 0.52 -14.66
C ALA A 28 9.96 1.07 -14.67
N GLN A 29 8.92 0.31 -15.07
CA GLN A 29 7.64 0.93 -15.44
C GLN A 29 6.33 0.32 -14.96
N ASN A 30 6.31 -0.62 -14.01
CA ASN A 30 5.01 -1.02 -13.46
C ASN A 30 5.08 -1.20 -11.94
N SER A 31 4.89 -0.10 -11.20
CA SER A 31 4.44 -0.22 -9.80
C SER A 31 3.02 -0.77 -9.83
N VAL A 32 2.93 -2.08 -9.64
CA VAL A 32 1.68 -2.84 -9.55
C VAL A 32 1.27 -2.87 -8.08
N ILE A 33 -0.04 -2.99 -7.83
CA ILE A 33 -0.54 -3.30 -6.48
C ILE A 33 -0.25 -4.78 -6.23
N GLU A 34 0.55 -5.05 -5.21
CA GLU A 34 1.05 -6.40 -4.88
C GLU A 34 0.26 -7.02 -3.72
N ALA A 35 -0.33 -6.19 -2.84
CA ALA A 35 -1.11 -6.67 -1.72
C ALA A 35 -2.41 -5.88 -1.53
N LEU A 36 -3.51 -6.60 -1.30
CA LEU A 36 -4.81 -6.06 -0.94
C LEU A 36 -5.25 -6.60 0.43
N ILE A 37 -5.48 -5.69 1.38
CA ILE A 37 -5.97 -6.02 2.73
C ILE A 37 -7.37 -5.45 2.90
N LEU A 38 -8.36 -6.35 2.93
CA LEU A 38 -9.77 -6.02 3.12
C LEU A 38 -10.15 -6.10 4.60
N LEU A 39 -10.78 -5.05 5.09
CA LEU A 39 -11.18 -4.94 6.48
C LEU A 39 -12.66 -4.52 6.60
N PRO A 40 -13.41 -5.09 7.56
CA PRO A 40 -14.86 -4.85 7.68
C PRO A 40 -15.21 -3.41 8.07
N THR A 41 -14.31 -2.70 8.76
CA THR A 41 -14.57 -1.36 9.29
C THR A 41 -13.47 -0.38 8.94
N ARG A 42 -13.84 0.91 8.91
CA ARG A 42 -12.90 2.01 8.67
C ARG A 42 -11.88 2.13 9.79
N GLU A 43 -12.33 1.92 11.01
CA GLU A 43 -11.53 2.04 12.23
C GLU A 43 -10.43 0.98 12.24
N LEU A 44 -10.75 -0.25 11.85
CA LEU A 44 -9.77 -1.32 11.74
C LEU A 44 -8.76 -1.06 10.61
N ALA A 45 -9.23 -0.54 9.46
CA ALA A 45 -8.33 -0.14 8.37
C ALA A 45 -7.33 0.94 8.79
N LEU A 46 -7.79 1.94 9.54
CA LEU A 46 -6.92 2.98 10.08
C LEU A 46 -5.89 2.40 11.08
N GLN A 47 -6.29 1.42 11.90
CA GLN A 47 -5.36 0.74 12.81
C GLN A 47 -4.29 -0.04 12.04
N VAL A 48 -4.66 -0.82 11.02
CA VAL A 48 -3.71 -1.60 10.22
C VAL A 48 -2.75 -0.70 9.45
N VAL A 49 -3.22 0.44 8.91
CA VAL A 49 -2.36 1.43 8.26
C VAL A 49 -1.35 2.03 9.23
N LYS A 50 -1.74 2.32 10.47
CA LYS A 50 -0.80 2.80 11.50
C LYS A 50 0.27 1.76 11.81
N GLU A 51 -0.10 0.49 11.89
CA GLU A 51 0.88 -0.59 12.10
C GLU A 51 1.80 -0.77 10.88
N CYS A 52 1.28 -0.66 9.66
CA CYS A 52 2.11 -0.63 8.45
C CYS A 52 3.08 0.55 8.47
N ASP A 53 2.58 1.77 8.69
CA ASP A 53 3.39 2.99 8.74
C ASP A 53 4.50 2.86 9.80
N LYS A 54 4.25 2.25 10.97
CA LYS A 54 5.29 2.00 11.99
C LYS A 54 6.42 1.08 11.48
N LEU A 55 6.08 0.01 10.77
CA LEU A 55 7.08 -0.92 10.21
C LEU A 55 7.89 -0.26 9.10
N THR A 56 7.26 0.59 8.29
CA THR A 56 7.91 1.20 7.13
C THR A 56 8.65 2.49 7.47
N SER A 57 8.27 3.19 8.55
CA SER A 57 8.90 4.46 8.96
C SER A 57 10.37 4.32 9.33
N SER A 58 10.79 3.16 9.86
CA SER A 58 12.20 2.89 10.18
C SER A 58 13.06 2.63 8.94
N SER A 59 12.45 2.34 7.78
CA SER A 59 13.16 2.04 6.53
C SER A 59 13.40 3.29 5.66
N ALA A 60 12.77 4.42 5.99
CA ALA A 60 12.87 5.67 5.23
C ALA A 60 14.24 6.38 5.33
N SER A 61 15.17 5.87 6.14
CA SER A 61 16.53 6.44 6.28
C SER A 61 17.57 5.86 5.32
N SER A 62 17.25 4.81 4.54
CA SER A 62 18.21 4.18 3.64
C SER A 62 17.60 4.05 2.24
N SER A 63 18.18 4.75 1.26
CA SER A 63 17.84 4.77 -0.17
C SER A 63 16.78 5.80 -0.62
N ASN A 64 17.31 6.94 -1.08
CA ASN A 64 16.82 7.78 -2.19
C ASN A 64 15.37 8.30 -2.15
N ASN A 65 15.21 9.57 -1.72
CA ASN A 65 14.37 10.64 -2.30
C ASN A 65 12.97 10.33 -2.87
N ASN A 66 12.34 9.20 -2.54
CA ASN A 66 11.02 8.83 -3.00
C ASN A 66 10.10 8.81 -1.79
N ASN A 67 9.38 9.92 -1.59
CA ASN A 67 8.30 10.10 -0.62
C ASN A 67 7.08 9.18 -0.89
N ASN A 68 7.29 7.98 -1.41
CA ASN A 68 6.24 7.09 -1.85
C ASN A 68 5.84 6.18 -0.69
N LYS A 69 4.66 6.42 -0.12
CA LYS A 69 4.10 5.55 0.92
C LYS A 69 3.90 4.15 0.35
N LEU A 70 4.37 3.14 1.10
CA LEU A 70 4.16 1.73 0.75
C LEU A 70 2.69 1.29 0.93
N CYS A 71 1.99 1.91 1.87
CA CYS A 71 0.60 1.61 2.22
C CYS A 71 -0.35 2.76 1.85
N GLY A 72 -1.40 2.46 1.08
CA GLY A 72 -2.51 3.37 0.76
C GLY A 72 -3.82 2.96 1.44
N ILE A 73 -4.62 3.93 1.90
CA ILE A 73 -5.89 3.67 2.60
C ILE A 73 -7.14 4.08 1.79
N PHE A 74 -8.09 3.15 1.69
CA PHE A 74 -9.30 3.27 0.88
C PHE A 74 -10.55 2.93 1.67
N VAL A 75 -11.04 3.93 2.41
CA VAL A 75 -12.23 3.83 3.26
C VAL A 75 -13.23 4.94 2.97
N GLY A 76 -14.49 4.72 3.35
CA GLY A 76 -15.54 5.75 3.30
C GLY A 76 -15.22 6.94 4.21
N GLY A 77 -15.89 8.07 3.97
CA GLY A 77 -15.68 9.31 4.73
C GLY A 77 -14.40 10.07 4.38
N LEU A 78 -13.57 9.56 3.45
CA LEU A 78 -12.44 10.28 2.86
C LEU A 78 -12.78 10.74 1.44
N ALA A 79 -12.22 11.88 1.05
CA ALA A 79 -12.45 12.45 -0.28
C ALA A 79 -11.99 11.51 -1.39
N GLU A 80 -12.89 11.20 -2.33
CA GLU A 80 -12.64 10.27 -3.43
C GLU A 80 -11.51 10.72 -4.34
N HIS A 81 -11.46 12.00 -4.66
CA HIS A 81 -10.41 12.58 -5.48
C HIS A 81 -9.01 12.40 -4.86
N LYS A 82 -8.89 12.49 -3.53
CA LYS A 82 -7.62 12.26 -2.82
C LYS A 82 -7.19 10.79 -2.96
N GLN A 83 -8.11 9.86 -2.77
CA GLN A 83 -7.84 8.43 -2.90
C GLN A 83 -7.50 8.04 -4.35
N ARG A 84 -8.21 8.59 -5.34
CA ARG A 84 -7.89 8.41 -6.77
C ARG A 84 -6.47 8.88 -7.07
N ARG A 85 -6.08 10.05 -6.55
CA ARG A 85 -4.72 10.59 -6.71
C ARG A 85 -3.66 9.69 -6.06
N VAL A 86 -3.94 9.10 -4.90
CA VAL A 86 -3.03 8.11 -4.30
C VAL A 86 -2.86 6.91 -5.24
N LEU A 87 -3.95 6.36 -5.78
CA LEU A 87 -3.87 5.23 -6.74
C LEU A 87 -3.12 5.59 -8.02
N THR A 88 -3.33 6.77 -8.60
CA THR A 88 -2.77 7.11 -9.92
C THR A 88 -1.38 7.72 -9.87
N LYS A 89 -1.05 8.47 -8.81
CA LYS A 89 0.23 9.20 -8.69
C LYS A 89 1.21 8.52 -7.74
N GLN A 90 0.74 8.02 -6.59
CA GLN A 90 1.61 7.37 -5.61
C GLN A 90 1.74 5.88 -5.90
N ARG A 91 0.66 5.22 -6.38
CA ARG A 91 0.66 3.80 -6.75
C ARG A 91 1.27 2.92 -5.63
N PRO A 92 0.70 2.97 -4.41
CA PRO A 92 1.24 2.20 -3.30
C PRO A 92 1.12 0.70 -3.60
N PRO A 93 2.16 -0.11 -3.32
CA PRO A 93 2.13 -1.56 -3.53
C PRO A 93 1.12 -2.25 -2.59
N ILE A 94 0.87 -1.69 -1.41
CA ILE A 94 -0.11 -2.21 -0.45
C ILE A 94 -1.35 -1.31 -0.41
N VAL A 95 -2.50 -1.92 -0.70
CA VAL A 95 -3.82 -1.29 -0.62
C VAL A 95 -4.56 -1.84 0.60
N ILE A 96 -4.97 -0.95 1.51
CA ILE A 96 -5.73 -1.30 2.72
C ILE A 96 -7.07 -0.58 2.66
N GLY A 97 -8.19 -1.29 2.78
CA GLY A 97 -9.49 -0.63 2.63
C GLY A 97 -10.69 -1.45 3.05
N THR A 98 -11.86 -0.80 2.99
CA THR A 98 -13.15 -1.46 3.21
C THR A 98 -13.75 -1.92 1.89
N PRO A 99 -14.41 -3.09 1.84
CA PRO A 99 -14.95 -3.65 0.59
C PRO A 99 -15.83 -2.66 -0.19
N GLY A 100 -16.79 -2.01 0.49
CA GLY A 100 -17.69 -1.07 -0.17
C GLY A 100 -16.98 0.14 -0.79
N ARG A 101 -15.89 0.63 -0.18
CA ARG A 101 -15.14 1.74 -0.75
C ARG A 101 -14.31 1.32 -1.95
N LEU A 102 -13.61 0.19 -1.85
CA LEU A 102 -12.80 -0.34 -2.93
C LEU A 102 -13.66 -0.71 -4.13
N TRP A 103 -14.80 -1.36 -3.90
CA TRP A 103 -15.78 -1.67 -4.94
C TRP A 103 -16.23 -0.41 -5.70
N LYS A 104 -16.55 0.67 -4.98
CA LYS A 104 -16.92 1.95 -5.61
C LYS A 104 -15.78 2.54 -6.44
N LEU A 105 -14.54 2.45 -5.97
CA LEU A 105 -13.39 2.98 -6.70
C LEU A 105 -13.08 2.17 -7.97
N MET A 106 -13.32 0.86 -7.96
CA MET A 106 -13.13 -0.05 -9.09
C MET A 106 -14.27 0.05 -10.11
N SER A 107 -15.52 0.16 -9.64
CA SER A 107 -16.71 0.21 -10.51
C SER A 107 -16.86 1.55 -11.23
N ASN A 108 -16.30 2.62 -10.66
CA ASN A 108 -16.29 3.96 -11.25
C ASN A 108 -14.93 4.28 -11.91
N GLY A 109 -14.17 3.24 -12.27
CA GLY A 109 -12.83 3.33 -12.88
C GLY A 109 -12.89 3.40 -14.39
#